data_AF-A0A550GLB2-F1
#
_entry.id   AF-A0A550GLB2-F1
#
_cell.length_a   1.000
_cell.length_b   1.000
_cell.length_c   1.000
_cell.angle_alpha   90.00
_cell.angle_beta   90.00
_cell.angle_gamma   90.00
#
_symmetry.space_group_name_H-M   'P 1'
#
loop_
_entity.id
_entity.type
_entity.pdbx_description
1 polymer ?
#
loop_
_entity_poly.entity_id
_entity_poly.type
_entity_poly.pdbx_seq_one_letter_code
_entity_poly.pdbx_strand_id
1 'polypeptide(L)'
;MPERILRISEVCKRHGMNLGDLTLSSDEQGRELLDKNLPCVAFYHMNKRKSIEVSNFKICVSGWEFQLPCKKIGYNEHLIALSDHSDFDGLVEYIRLSNPKKVITDNYRVRHGSILAKEITRRLGIPAEAMPNRDCYTLEKFF
;
A
#
# COMPACT_ATOMS: atom_id res chain seq x y z
N MET A 1 11.09 -8.37 -15.40
CA MET A 1 9.88 -8.21 -14.55
C MET A 1 8.65 -8.87 -15.20
N PRO A 2 7.52 -9.06 -14.49
CA PRO A 2 6.28 -9.58 -15.08
C PRO A 2 5.65 -8.61 -16.10
N GLU A 3 4.93 -9.13 -17.09
CA GLU A 3 4.33 -8.35 -18.21
C GLU A 3 3.46 -7.18 -17.75
N ARG A 4 2.55 -7.44 -16.80
CA ARG A 4 1.68 -6.39 -16.24
C ARG A 4 2.48 -5.23 -15.63
N ILE A 5 3.60 -5.53 -14.97
CA ILE A 5 4.46 -4.52 -14.32
C ILE A 5 5.26 -3.75 -15.37
N LEU A 6 5.73 -4.42 -16.42
CA LEU A 6 6.42 -3.76 -17.54
C LEU A 6 5.49 -2.75 -18.22
N ARG A 7 4.27 -3.16 -18.56
CA ARG A 7 3.29 -2.30 -19.24
C ARG A 7 2.94 -1.04 -18.44
N ILE A 8 2.78 -1.16 -17.12
CA ILE A 8 2.55 0.01 -16.26
C ILE A 8 3.79 0.91 -16.21
N SER A 9 4.98 0.31 -16.06
CA SER A 9 6.25 1.06 -16.05
C SER A 9 6.48 1.85 -17.35
N GLU A 10 6.11 1.29 -18.51
CA GLU A 10 6.17 1.99 -19.79
C GLU A 10 5.22 3.20 -19.87
N VAL A 11 4.01 3.08 -19.30
CA VAL A 11 3.09 4.22 -19.16
C VAL A 11 3.75 5.29 -18.28
N CYS A 12 4.28 4.91 -17.11
CA CYS A 12 4.99 5.83 -16.22
C CYS A 12 6.15 6.55 -16.91
N LYS A 13 6.96 5.84 -17.72
CA LYS A 13 8.03 6.46 -18.53
C LYS A 13 7.49 7.49 -19.52
N ARG A 14 6.39 7.18 -20.21
CA ARG A 14 5.73 8.13 -21.13
C ARG A 14 5.22 9.39 -20.43
N HIS A 15 4.93 9.31 -19.13
CA HIS A 15 4.54 10.44 -18.30
C HIS A 15 5.73 11.10 -17.56
N GLY A 16 6.97 10.83 -17.98
CA GLY A 16 8.17 11.55 -17.51
C GLY A 16 8.89 10.91 -16.34
N MET A 17 8.49 9.71 -15.89
CA MET A 17 9.25 8.99 -14.85
C MET A 17 10.52 8.37 -15.42
N ASN A 18 11.66 8.56 -14.76
CA ASN A 18 12.91 7.90 -15.13
C ASN A 18 13.01 6.53 -14.44
N LEU A 19 12.71 5.46 -15.19
CA LEU A 19 12.76 4.07 -14.69
C LEU A 19 13.91 3.25 -15.31
N GLY A 20 14.81 3.88 -16.08
CA GLY A 20 15.90 3.19 -16.76
C GLY A 20 15.44 2.18 -17.83
N ASP A 21 16.29 1.19 -18.09
CA ASP A 21 16.01 0.11 -19.03
C ASP A 21 15.16 -0.99 -18.39
N LEU A 22 14.13 -1.41 -19.10
CA LEU A 22 13.12 -2.34 -18.60
C LEU A 22 13.06 -3.55 -19.54
N THR A 23 13.00 -4.76 -18.98
CA THR A 23 12.87 -5.99 -19.75
C THR A 23 12.00 -7.01 -19.01
N LEU A 24 11.33 -7.90 -19.75
CA LEU A 24 10.63 -9.02 -19.12
C LEU A 24 11.65 -10.01 -18.58
N SER A 25 11.32 -10.65 -17.46
CA SER A 25 12.15 -11.75 -16.96
C SER A 25 12.12 -12.97 -17.88
N SER A 26 11.15 -13.03 -18.79
CA SER A 26 11.02 -14.07 -19.80
C SER A 26 11.77 -13.77 -21.10
N ASP A 27 12.23 -12.55 -21.33
CA ASP A 27 12.97 -12.19 -22.54
C ASP A 27 14.43 -12.66 -22.43
N GLU A 28 15.12 -12.79 -23.56
CA GLU A 28 16.51 -13.24 -23.61
C GLU A 28 17.43 -12.39 -22.71
N GLN A 29 17.36 -11.06 -22.83
CA GLN A 29 18.13 -10.15 -21.99
C GLN A 29 17.79 -10.30 -20.50
N GLY A 30 16.50 -10.43 -20.18
CA GLY A 30 16.07 -10.62 -18.79
C GLY A 30 16.53 -11.94 -18.20
N ARG A 31 16.52 -13.03 -18.98
CA ARG A 31 17.07 -14.33 -18.56
C ARG A 31 18.57 -14.25 -18.37
N GLU A 32 19.30 -13.61 -19.28
CA GLU A 32 20.74 -13.42 -19.17
C GLU A 32 21.12 -12.69 -17.87
N LEU A 33 20.42 -11.60 -17.55
CA LEU A 33 20.64 -10.85 -16.31
C LEU A 33 20.46 -11.72 -15.07
N LEU A 34 19.44 -12.58 -15.06
CA LEU A 34 19.12 -13.43 -13.92
C LEU A 34 20.04 -14.67 -13.82
N ASP A 35 20.22 -15.39 -14.92
CA ASP A 35 20.96 -16.66 -14.97
C ASP A 35 22.46 -16.45 -14.75
N LYS A 36 23.01 -15.32 -15.21
CA LYS A 36 24.42 -14.94 -14.99
C LYS A 36 24.63 -14.09 -13.73
N ASN A 37 23.57 -13.84 -12.95
CA ASN A 37 23.59 -13.00 -11.76
C ASN A 37 24.24 -11.62 -11.99
N LEU A 38 23.90 -10.98 -13.12
CA LEU A 38 24.40 -9.66 -13.46
C LEU A 38 23.65 -8.57 -12.65
N PRO A 39 24.27 -7.40 -12.43
CA PRO A 39 23.64 -6.32 -11.68
C PRO A 39 22.29 -5.89 -12.27
N CYS A 40 21.20 -6.14 -11.54
CA CYS A 40 19.86 -5.74 -11.93
C CYS A 40 18.92 -5.62 -10.72
N VAL A 41 17.78 -4.96 -10.92
CA VAL A 41 16.66 -4.96 -9.96
C VAL A 41 15.57 -5.88 -10.49
N ALA A 42 15.36 -7.00 -9.82
CA ALA A 42 14.35 -7.98 -10.18
C ALA A 42 13.09 -7.85 -9.33
N PHE A 43 11.93 -7.80 -9.99
CA PHE A 43 10.62 -7.71 -9.33
C PHE A 43 9.97 -9.08 -9.23
N TYR A 44 9.63 -9.47 -8.01
CA TYR A 44 8.92 -10.71 -7.71
C TYR A 44 7.66 -10.45 -6.89
N HIS A 45 6.66 -11.30 -7.06
CA HIS A 45 5.51 -11.31 -6.17
C HIS A 45 5.94 -11.74 -4.76
N MET A 46 5.37 -11.14 -3.71
CA MET A 46 5.71 -11.42 -2.30
C MET A 46 5.67 -12.92 -1.96
N ASN A 47 4.72 -13.66 -2.54
CA ASN A 47 4.59 -15.11 -2.34
C ASN A 47 5.82 -15.92 -2.82
N LYS A 48 6.67 -15.36 -3.69
CA LYS A 48 7.91 -16.00 -4.17
C LYS A 48 9.13 -15.68 -3.30
N ARG A 49 8.97 -14.89 -2.23
CA ARG A 49 10.06 -14.49 -1.33
C ARG A 49 10.93 -15.66 -0.84
N LYS A 50 10.30 -16.79 -0.50
CA LYS A 50 11.00 -17.99 0.00
C LYS A 50 11.75 -18.75 -1.09
N SER A 51 11.36 -18.62 -2.35
CA SER A 51 11.99 -19.33 -3.48
C SER A 51 13.12 -18.56 -4.13
N ILE A 52 13.37 -17.31 -3.71
CA ILE A 52 14.49 -16.50 -4.21
C ILE A 52 15.74 -16.82 -3.38
N GLU A 53 16.86 -16.99 -4.07
CA GLU A 53 18.14 -17.36 -3.48
C GLU A 53 18.56 -16.41 -2.34
N VAL A 54 19.14 -16.98 -1.28
CA VAL A 54 19.50 -16.28 -0.04
C VAL A 54 20.71 -15.34 -0.22
N SER A 55 21.52 -15.59 -1.25
CA SER A 55 22.72 -14.81 -1.58
C SER A 55 22.41 -13.37 -2.01
N ASN A 56 21.25 -13.15 -2.65
CA ASN A 56 20.84 -11.85 -3.17
C ASN A 56 20.28 -10.91 -2.09
N PHE A 57 20.44 -9.60 -2.31
CA PHE A 57 19.83 -8.57 -1.44
C PHE A 57 18.33 -8.45 -1.73
N LYS A 58 17.51 -8.67 -0.71
CA LYS A 58 16.06 -8.69 -0.79
C LYS A 58 15.44 -7.50 -0.09
N ILE A 59 14.64 -6.74 -0.82
CA ILE A 59 13.78 -5.68 -0.27
C ILE A 59 12.34 -6.16 -0.41
N CYS A 60 11.72 -6.47 0.72
CA CYS A 60 10.32 -6.83 0.81
C CYS A 60 9.50 -5.57 1.10
N VAL A 61 8.56 -5.24 0.23
CA VAL A 61 7.68 -4.07 0.40
C VAL A 61 6.31 -4.56 0.87
N SER A 62 5.82 -4.05 1.99
CA SER A 62 4.57 -4.49 2.62
C SER A 62 3.75 -3.31 3.09
N GLY A 63 2.43 -3.36 2.86
CA GLY A 63 1.51 -2.36 3.38
C GLY A 63 1.11 -2.53 4.84
N TRP A 64 1.66 -3.55 5.49
CA TRP A 64 1.48 -3.72 6.92
C TRP A 64 2.43 -2.79 7.67
N GLU A 65 1.86 -1.88 8.46
CA GLU A 65 2.61 -0.93 9.29
C GLU A 65 3.38 -1.70 10.37
N PHE A 66 4.70 -1.52 10.40
CA PHE A 66 5.54 -1.94 11.52
C PHE A 66 5.85 -0.69 12.34
N GLN A 67 6.18 -0.87 13.62
CA GLN A 67 6.68 0.21 14.50
C GLN A 67 7.85 1.03 13.89
N LEU A 68 8.49 0.52 12.83
CA LEU A 68 9.61 1.15 12.13
C LEU A 68 9.37 1.11 10.60
N PRO A 69 9.72 2.18 9.86
CA PRO A 69 9.54 2.25 8.41
C PRO A 69 10.40 1.23 7.65
N CYS A 70 11.55 0.85 8.21
CA CYS A 70 12.45 -0.18 7.67
C CYS A 70 12.87 -1.13 8.79
N LYS A 71 12.77 -2.43 8.54
CA LYS A 71 13.17 -3.48 9.48
C LYS A 71 14.02 -4.54 8.79
N LYS A 72 15.22 -4.79 9.32
CA LYS A 72 16.04 -5.94 8.90
C LYS A 72 15.44 -7.23 9.46
N ILE A 73 15.18 -8.22 8.60
CA ILE A 73 14.53 -9.49 8.96
C ILE A 73 15.34 -10.73 8.57
N GLY A 74 16.51 -10.54 7.95
CA GLY A 74 17.48 -11.59 7.61
C GLY A 74 18.82 -10.98 7.24
N TYR A 75 19.82 -11.83 6.93
CA TYR A 75 21.19 -11.39 6.63
C TYR A 75 21.23 -10.32 5.52
N ASN A 76 20.58 -10.62 4.40
CA ASN A 76 20.44 -9.76 3.21
C ASN A 76 18.97 -9.44 2.93
N GLU A 77 18.14 -9.27 3.97
CA GLU A 77 16.70 -9.11 3.79
C GLU A 77 16.11 -8.02 4.68
N HIS A 78 15.44 -7.06 4.03
CA HIS A 78 14.78 -5.92 4.66
C HIS A 78 13.29 -5.90 4.33
N LEU A 79 12.49 -5.39 5.27
CA LEU A 79 11.07 -5.17 5.15
C LEU A 79 10.80 -3.68 5.25
N ILE A 80 10.16 -3.13 4.22
CA ILE A 80 9.83 -1.72 4.09
C ILE A 80 8.32 -1.57 4.20
N ALA A 81 7.87 -0.74 5.14
CA ALA A 81 6.46 -0.39 5.27
C ALA A 81 6.09 0.61 4.17
N LEU A 82 5.25 0.19 3.24
CA LEU A 82 4.70 1.01 2.16
C LEU A 82 3.25 0.57 1.93
N SER A 83 2.32 1.23 2.60
CA SER A 83 0.91 0.85 2.65
C SER A 83 0.03 1.50 1.62
N ASP A 84 0.52 2.56 0.96
CA ASP A 84 -0.30 3.45 0.12
C ASP A 84 -1.56 3.97 0.87
N HIS A 85 -1.55 3.85 2.21
CA HIS A 85 -2.57 4.40 3.07
C HIS A 85 -2.13 5.79 3.51
N SER A 86 -3.07 6.73 3.47
CA SER A 86 -2.87 8.02 4.08
C SER A 86 -2.66 7.85 5.58
N ASP A 87 -1.75 8.64 6.14
CA ASP A 87 -1.74 8.87 7.57
C ASP A 87 -2.97 9.70 7.98
N PHE A 88 -3.12 9.92 9.29
CA PHE A 88 -4.25 10.63 9.85
C PHE A 88 -4.36 12.06 9.31
N ASP A 89 -3.26 12.81 9.28
CA ASP A 89 -3.28 14.22 8.90
C ASP A 89 -3.52 14.39 7.39
N GLY A 90 -2.90 13.56 6.56
CA GLY A 90 -3.15 13.50 5.11
C GLY A 90 -4.61 13.17 4.79
N LEU A 91 -5.25 12.30 5.60
CA LEU A 91 -6.64 11.92 5.39
C LEU A 91 -7.58 13.06 5.77
N VAL A 92 -7.30 13.76 6.88
CA VAL A 92 -8.05 14.94 7.30
C VAL A 92 -7.90 16.07 6.27
N GLU A 93 -6.70 16.27 5.73
CA GLU A 93 -6.46 17.28 4.69
C GLU A 93 -7.20 16.95 3.39
N TYR A 94 -7.20 15.69 2.96
CA TYR A 94 -7.99 15.23 1.83
C TYR A 94 -9.48 15.53 2.01
N ILE A 95 -10.02 15.28 3.21
CA ILE A 95 -11.42 15.60 3.54
C ILE A 95 -11.67 17.11 3.46
N ARG A 96 -10.77 17.93 4.04
CA ARG A 96 -10.87 19.38 4.02
C ARG A 96 -10.92 19.92 2.58
N LEU A 97 -10.01 19.47 1.73
CA LEU A 97 -9.92 19.88 0.32
C LEU A 97 -11.14 19.43 -0.49
N SER A 98 -11.73 18.28 -0.14
CA SER A 98 -12.92 17.76 -0.80
C SER A 98 -14.21 18.50 -0.44
N ASN A 99 -14.21 19.30 0.64
CA ASN A 99 -15.36 20.06 1.16
C ASN A 99 -16.70 19.28 1.18
N PRO A 100 -16.75 18.07 1.78
CA PRO A 100 -17.97 17.27 1.79
C PRO A 100 -19.03 17.83 2.75
N LYS A 101 -20.30 17.58 2.45
CA LYS A 101 -21.43 17.93 3.34
C LYS A 101 -21.54 17.02 4.57
N LYS A 102 -21.05 15.78 4.46
CA LYS A 102 -21.04 14.76 5.50
C LYS A 102 -19.93 13.76 5.22
N VAL A 103 -19.31 13.22 6.27
CA VAL A 103 -18.32 12.13 6.16
C VAL A 103 -18.84 10.89 6.88
N ILE A 104 -18.72 9.73 6.24
CA ILE A 104 -18.98 8.43 6.86
C ILE A 104 -17.65 7.70 6.96
N THR A 105 -17.22 7.38 8.17
CA THR A 105 -15.99 6.60 8.41
C THR A 105 -16.33 5.11 8.54
N ASP A 106 -15.56 4.25 7.88
CA ASP A 106 -15.72 2.80 8.04
C ASP A 106 -15.30 2.37 9.45
N ASN A 107 -16.19 1.65 10.11
CA ASN A 107 -16.03 1.12 11.45
C ASN A 107 -16.16 -0.41 11.48
N TYR A 108 -16.22 -1.05 10.30
CA TYR A 108 -16.34 -2.50 10.17
C TYR A 108 -15.00 -3.21 10.39
N ARG A 109 -13.95 -2.76 9.70
CA ARG A 109 -12.64 -3.44 9.71
C ARG A 109 -11.87 -3.22 11.00
N VAL A 110 -11.88 -1.99 11.52
CA VAL A 110 -11.16 -1.59 12.73
C VAL A 110 -12.01 -0.57 13.47
N ARG A 111 -12.18 -0.74 14.79
CA ARG A 111 -13.09 0.09 15.63
C ARG A 111 -12.60 1.53 15.87
N HIS A 112 -11.71 2.05 15.03
CA HIS A 112 -11.19 3.41 15.11
C HIS A 112 -11.96 4.42 14.25
N GLY A 113 -12.91 3.96 13.41
CA GLY A 113 -13.76 4.85 12.62
C GLY A 113 -14.48 5.89 13.47
N SER A 114 -14.95 5.50 14.66
CA SER A 114 -15.60 6.41 15.62
C SER A 114 -14.69 7.53 16.14
N ILE A 115 -13.39 7.26 16.29
CA ILE A 115 -12.41 8.26 16.72
C ILE A 115 -12.14 9.24 15.57
N LEU A 116 -11.95 8.72 14.35
CA LEU A 116 -11.75 9.54 13.17
C LEU A 116 -12.94 10.48 12.90
N ALA A 117 -14.18 9.98 13.00
CA ALA A 117 -15.39 10.80 12.82
C ALA A 117 -15.47 11.95 13.84
N LYS A 118 -15.14 11.68 15.11
CA LYS A 118 -15.08 12.72 16.15
C LYS A 118 -14.04 13.79 15.80
N GLU A 119 -12.86 13.38 15.38
CA GLU A 119 -11.79 14.32 15.03
C GLU A 119 -12.11 15.15 13.79
N ILE A 120 -12.73 14.56 12.76
CA ILE A 120 -13.18 15.31 11.57
C ILE A 120 -14.18 16.39 11.98
N THR A 121 -15.18 16.02 12.78
CA THR A 121 -16.19 16.97 13.27
C THR A 121 -15.55 18.08 14.08
N ARG A 122 -14.63 17.73 14.99
CA ARG A 122 -13.94 18.68 15.87
C ARG A 122 -13.02 19.64 15.11
N ARG A 123 -12.26 19.15 14.13
CA ARG A 123 -11.23 19.94 13.42
C ARG A 123 -11.78 20.72 12.25
N LEU A 124 -12.75 20.16 11.51
CA LEU A 124 -13.25 20.73 10.26
C LEU A 124 -14.68 21.30 10.37
N GLY A 125 -15.39 21.03 11.46
CA GLY A 125 -16.80 21.43 11.60
C GLY A 125 -17.76 20.68 10.67
N ILE A 126 -17.29 19.63 9.99
CA ILE A 126 -18.06 18.82 9.05
C ILE A 126 -18.78 17.70 9.83
N PRO A 127 -20.09 17.49 9.64
CA PRO A 127 -20.78 16.36 10.24
C PRO A 127 -20.14 15.04 9.83
N ALA A 128 -19.64 14.26 10.79
CA ALA A 128 -19.06 12.96 10.53
C ALA A 128 -19.58 11.89 11.48
N GLU A 129 -19.85 10.70 10.94
CA GLU A 129 -20.33 9.54 11.71
C GLU A 129 -19.60 8.27 11.29
N ALA A 130 -19.45 7.34 12.22
CA ALA A 130 -18.83 6.05 11.95
C ALA A 130 -19.90 4.99 11.68
N MET A 131 -19.75 4.25 10.58
CA MET A 131 -20.66 3.17 10.21
C MET A 131 -19.91 1.85 9.98
N PRO A 132 -20.44 0.71 10.45
CA PRO A 132 -21.68 0.58 11.19
C PRO A 132 -21.55 1.14 12.62
N ASN A 133 -22.62 1.77 13.11
CA ASN A 133 -22.75 2.16 14.51
C ASN A 133 -23.49 1.04 15.28
N ARG A 134 -23.38 1.01 16.61
CA ARG A 134 -24.05 -0.03 17.43
C ARG A 134 -25.57 0.01 17.29
N ASP A 135 -26.14 1.17 16.97
CA ASP A 135 -27.58 1.37 16.84
C ASP A 135 -28.16 0.70 15.56
N CYS A 136 -27.33 0.50 14.53
CA CYS A 136 -27.72 -0.24 13.32
C CYS A 136 -27.86 -1.77 13.53
N TYR A 137 -27.31 -2.33 14.62
CA TYR A 137 -27.46 -3.75 14.95
C TYR A 137 -28.68 -4.03 15.83
N THR A 138 -29.35 -3.01 16.36
CA THR A 138 -30.58 -3.13 17.16
C THR A 138 -31.87 -3.17 16.32
N LEU A 139 -31.83 -3.86 15.18
CA LEU A 139 -33.03 -4.21 14.40
C LEU A 139 -33.73 -5.50 14.89
N GLU A 140 -33.53 -5.89 16.15
CA GLU A 140 -34.39 -6.86 16.88
C GLU A 140 -35.46 -6.16 17.74
N LYS A 141 -36.00 -5.02 17.28
CA LYS A 141 -37.15 -4.35 17.92
C LYS A 141 -38.41 -4.28 17.05
N PHE A 142 -38.48 -5.06 15.97
CA PHE A 142 -39.64 -5.13 15.08
C PHE A 142 -40.11 -6.55 14.74
N PHE A 143 -39.93 -7.50 15.67
CA PHE A 143 -40.72 -8.73 15.72
C PHE A 143 -41.18 -8.98 17.15
#